data_AF-A0A7C4Q499-F1
#
_entry.id   AF-A0A7C4Q499-F1
#
_cell.length_a   1.000
_cell.length_b   1.000
_cell.length_c   1.000
_cell.angle_alpha   90.00
_cell.angle_beta   90.00
_cell.angle_gamma   90.00
#
_symmetry.space_group_name_H-M   'P 1'
#
loop_
_entity.id
_entity.type
_entity.pdbx_description
1 polymer ?
#
loop_
_entity_poly.entity_id
_entity_poly.type
_entity_poly.pdbx_seq_one_letter_code
_entity_poly.pdbx_strand_id
1 'polypeptide(L)'
;MNPIARLTRVPLREVWRHEALNFTRWLAENLDPLSDPTGLRLSLVEAEAAAGDFAVDILAEDADGNLVVIENQLERTDHDRLGKLITYMSNHDAKTAIWITSQPRPEHEKVVHWLNEALPGDTSFYLFQVEAARIAYFIHEHGELFKQENWNSLQDAMIYAMVRRENALKPHLARLN
;
A
#
# COMPACT_ATOMS: atom_id res chain seq x y z
N MET A 1 -2.72 -29.71 17.95
CA MET A 1 -2.96 -28.24 18.07
C MET A 1 -3.43 -27.72 16.72
N ASN A 2 -4.27 -26.69 16.68
CA ASN A 2 -4.61 -26.04 15.41
C ASN A 2 -3.35 -25.31 14.90
N PRO A 3 -2.78 -25.68 13.74
CA PRO A 3 -1.55 -25.06 13.24
C PRO A 3 -1.77 -23.64 12.74
N ILE A 4 -3.02 -23.20 12.52
CA ILE A 4 -3.32 -21.86 12.00
C ILE A 4 -3.51 -20.88 13.16
N ALA A 5 -2.72 -19.80 13.15
CA ALA A 5 -2.89 -18.67 14.06
C ALA A 5 -4.13 -17.84 13.69
N ARG A 6 -4.65 -17.06 14.64
CA ARG A 6 -5.69 -16.08 14.34
C ARG A 6 -5.12 -14.96 13.47
N LEU A 7 -5.96 -14.41 12.59
CA LEU A 7 -5.64 -13.16 11.89
C LEU A 7 -5.59 -12.02 12.91
N THR A 8 -4.50 -11.27 12.92
CA THR A 8 -4.30 -10.15 13.84
C THR A 8 -3.92 -8.91 13.05
N ARG A 9 -4.56 -7.78 13.33
CA ARG A 9 -4.07 -6.48 12.88
C ARG A 9 -2.68 -6.23 13.48
N VAL A 10 -1.78 -5.68 12.69
CA VAL A 10 -0.43 -5.31 13.12
C VAL A 10 -0.16 -3.85 12.76
N PRO A 11 0.64 -3.12 13.54
CA PRO A 11 1.08 -1.78 13.17
C PRO A 11 1.76 -1.79 11.80
N LEU A 12 1.48 -0.79 10.97
CA LEU A 12 2.11 -0.67 9.65
C LEU A 12 3.65 -0.62 9.75
N ARG A 13 4.18 -0.01 10.82
CA ARG A 13 5.63 0.05 11.08
C ARG A 13 6.29 -1.30 11.39
N GLU A 14 5.50 -2.34 11.69
CA GLU A 14 6.02 -3.71 11.74
C GLU A 14 6.16 -4.35 10.35
N VAL A 15 5.41 -3.86 9.36
CA VAL A 15 5.47 -4.33 7.96
C VAL A 15 6.46 -3.49 7.16
N TRP A 16 6.30 -2.17 7.22
CA TRP A 16 7.18 -1.19 6.59
C TRP A 16 7.84 -0.34 7.67
N ARG A 17 9.07 -0.70 8.04
CA ARG A 17 9.81 -0.04 9.12
C ARG A 17 10.06 1.44 8.82
N HIS A 18 10.33 1.75 7.55
CA HIS A 18 10.59 3.10 7.04
C HIS A 18 9.64 3.43 5.89
N GLU A 19 9.09 4.64 5.90
CA GLU A 19 8.14 5.12 4.88
C GLU A 19 8.79 5.14 3.50
N ALA A 20 9.75 6.04 3.26
CA ALA A 20 10.44 6.15 1.97
C ALA A 20 11.15 4.86 1.53
N LEU A 21 11.90 4.22 2.44
CA LEU A 21 12.74 3.06 2.08
C LEU A 21 11.99 1.74 1.97
N ASN A 22 10.77 1.63 2.51
CA ASN A 22 10.00 0.38 2.46
C ASN A 22 8.61 0.59 1.88
N PHE A 23 7.82 1.50 2.43
CA PHE A 23 6.43 1.66 2.00
C PHE A 23 6.32 2.29 0.61
N THR A 24 6.97 3.44 0.39
CA THR A 24 6.97 4.12 -0.92
C THR A 24 7.50 3.21 -2.03
N ARG A 25 8.63 2.52 -1.79
CA ARG A 25 9.19 1.57 -2.77
C ARG A 25 8.26 0.41 -3.09
N TRP A 26 7.67 -0.20 -2.05
CA TRP A 26 6.72 -1.28 -2.26
C TRP A 26 5.50 -0.79 -3.04
N LEU A 27 4.95 0.36 -2.67
CA LEU A 27 3.77 0.93 -3.33
C LEU A 27 4.04 1.29 -4.79
N ALA A 28 5.22 1.85 -5.11
CA ALA A 28 5.62 2.17 -6.48
C ALA A 28 5.66 0.92 -7.39
N GLU A 29 5.98 -0.25 -6.82
CA GLU A 29 5.97 -1.53 -7.52
C GLU A 29 4.59 -2.22 -7.53
N ASN A 30 3.65 -1.78 -6.69
CA ASN A 30 2.34 -2.42 -6.45
C ASN A 30 1.24 -1.35 -6.42
N LEU A 31 0.92 -0.78 -7.58
CA LEU A 31 -0.14 0.24 -7.71
C LEU A 31 -1.56 -0.35 -7.80
N ASP A 32 -1.68 -1.67 -7.96
CA ASP A 32 -2.96 -2.38 -8.02
C ASP A 32 -3.92 -2.07 -6.86
N PRO A 33 -3.48 -1.94 -5.58
CA PRO A 33 -4.40 -1.65 -4.49
C PRO A 33 -4.99 -0.23 -4.56
N LEU A 34 -4.39 0.65 -5.37
CA LEU A 34 -4.93 1.99 -5.65
C LEU A 34 -5.78 1.99 -6.93
N SER A 35 -5.35 1.24 -7.95
CA SER A 35 -6.06 1.13 -9.22
C SER A 35 -7.48 0.60 -9.08
N ASP A 36 -7.66 -0.48 -8.33
CA ASP A 36 -8.96 -1.15 -8.19
C ASP A 36 -10.05 -0.23 -7.60
N PRO A 37 -9.86 0.41 -6.42
CA PRO A 37 -10.87 1.28 -5.83
C PRO A 37 -11.06 2.62 -6.55
N THR A 38 -10.04 3.13 -7.25
CA THR A 38 -10.16 4.37 -8.03
C THR A 38 -10.79 4.14 -9.41
N GLY A 39 -10.71 2.91 -9.93
CA GLY A 39 -11.04 2.59 -11.33
C GLY A 39 -9.99 3.06 -12.33
N LEU A 40 -8.85 3.59 -11.86
CA LEU A 40 -7.76 4.08 -12.69
C LEU A 40 -6.77 2.95 -12.98
N ARG A 41 -6.36 2.79 -14.24
CA ARG A 41 -5.21 1.92 -14.57
C ARG A 41 -3.94 2.73 -14.43
N LEU A 42 -3.21 2.50 -13.35
CA LEU A 42 -2.03 3.30 -12.99
C LEU A 42 -0.74 2.60 -13.46
N SER A 43 0.17 3.37 -14.06
CA SER A 43 1.55 2.98 -14.31
C SER A 43 2.52 3.94 -13.62
N LEU A 44 3.59 3.39 -13.06
CA LEU A 44 4.66 4.18 -12.43
C LEU A 44 5.38 5.01 -13.50
N VAL A 45 5.50 6.31 -13.27
CA VAL A 45 6.38 7.20 -14.04
C VAL A 45 7.72 7.32 -13.33
N GLU A 46 7.71 7.74 -12.06
CA GLU A 46 8.90 7.95 -11.26
C GLU A 46 8.58 7.88 -9.76
N ALA A 47 9.47 7.30 -8.96
CA ALA A 47 9.41 7.40 -7.50
C ALA A 47 10.36 8.50 -7.03
N GLU A 48 9.96 9.27 -6.02
CA GLU A 48 10.69 10.47 -5.55
C GLU A 48 10.89 11.50 -6.68
N ALA A 49 9.83 11.75 -7.46
CA ALA A 49 9.86 12.61 -8.64
C ALA A 49 10.07 14.08 -8.26
N ALA A 50 10.96 14.79 -8.96
CA ALA A 50 11.32 16.16 -8.60
C ALA A 50 10.17 17.17 -8.81
N ALA A 51 9.89 17.97 -7.79
CA ALA A 51 8.89 19.03 -7.75
C ALA A 51 9.51 20.34 -7.19
N GLY A 52 10.46 20.91 -7.95
CA GLY A 52 11.27 22.04 -7.49
C GLY A 52 12.31 21.58 -6.47
N ASP A 53 12.31 22.19 -5.28
CA ASP A 53 13.21 21.82 -4.17
C ASP A 53 12.74 20.60 -3.38
N PHE A 54 11.57 20.04 -3.73
CA PHE A 54 10.96 18.90 -3.07
C PHE A 54 10.77 17.73 -4.05
N ALA A 55 10.32 16.58 -3.54
CA ALA A 55 10.00 15.41 -4.33
C ALA A 55 8.60 14.89 -3.99
N VAL A 56 7.84 14.52 -5.02
CA VAL A 56 6.60 13.74 -4.90
C VAL A 56 6.99 12.32 -4.53
N ASP A 57 6.34 11.71 -3.52
CA ASP A 57 6.69 10.35 -3.11
C ASP A 57 6.59 9.38 -4.31
N ILE A 58 5.49 9.44 -5.08
CA ILE A 58 5.30 8.68 -6.33
C ILE A 58 4.55 9.53 -7.37
N LEU A 59 5.10 9.59 -8.58
CA LEU A 59 4.42 10.07 -9.78
C LEU A 59 4.02 8.89 -10.66
N ALA A 60 2.75 8.83 -11.02
CA ALA A 60 2.18 7.82 -11.89
C ALA A 60 1.41 8.49 -13.05
N GLU A 61 0.95 7.67 -13.99
CA GLU A 61 0.05 8.08 -15.07
C GLU A 61 -1.14 7.11 -15.15
N ASP A 62 -2.30 7.61 -15.57
CA ASP A 62 -3.45 6.78 -15.90
C ASP A 62 -3.41 6.27 -17.36
N ALA A 63 -4.39 5.47 -17.76
CA ALA A 63 -4.47 4.92 -19.12
C ALA A 63 -4.67 5.97 -20.23
N ASP A 64 -5.11 7.18 -19.88
CA ASP A 64 -5.28 8.29 -20.82
C ASP A 64 -4.03 9.19 -20.87
N GLY A 65 -3.00 8.86 -20.07
CA GLY A 65 -1.74 9.59 -19.96
C GLY A 65 -1.82 10.79 -19.03
N ASN A 66 -2.87 10.92 -18.21
CA ASN A 66 -2.95 11.98 -17.22
C ASN A 66 -2.08 11.63 -16.02
N LEU A 67 -1.32 12.63 -15.54
CA LEU A 67 -0.47 12.43 -14.37
C LEU A 67 -1.29 12.31 -13.08
N VAL A 68 -0.78 11.45 -12.20
CA VAL A 68 -1.31 11.15 -10.88
C VAL A 68 -0.21 11.35 -9.85
N VAL A 69 -0.41 12.28 -8.92
CA VAL A 69 0.50 12.47 -7.78
C VAL A 69 0.03 11.62 -6.61
N ILE A 70 0.95 10.90 -5.98
CA ILE A 70 0.63 10.00 -4.87
C ILE A 70 1.55 10.36 -3.69
N GLU A 71 0.95 10.72 -2.56
CA GLU A 71 1.63 10.95 -1.29
C GLU A 71 1.25 9.86 -0.30
N ASN A 72 2.23 9.29 0.38
CA ASN A 72 2.01 8.21 1.34
C ASN A 72 2.57 8.55 2.72
N GLN A 73 1.77 8.32 3.76
CA GLN A 73 2.22 8.49 5.15
C GLN A 73 1.81 7.30 6.02
N LEU A 74 2.71 6.80 6.87
CA LEU A 74 2.42 5.73 7.82
C LEU A 74 1.75 6.24 9.11
N GLU A 75 1.66 7.55 9.26
CA GLU A 75 1.01 8.26 10.35
C GLU A 75 -0.41 8.72 10.00
N ARG A 76 -1.06 9.40 10.95
CA ARG A 76 -2.27 10.18 10.68
C ARG A 76 -1.98 11.32 9.71
N THR A 77 -2.99 11.74 8.97
CA THR A 77 -2.89 12.90 8.08
C THR A 77 -2.46 14.17 8.82
N ASP A 78 -1.70 15.03 8.14
CA ASP A 78 -1.29 16.35 8.63
C ASP A 78 -1.40 17.43 7.54
N HIS A 79 -1.28 18.69 7.95
CA HIS A 79 -1.39 19.83 7.02
C HIS A 79 -0.17 19.94 6.09
N ASP A 80 0.99 19.40 6.48
CA ASP A 80 2.20 19.44 5.66
C ASP A 80 2.02 18.59 4.40
N ARG A 81 1.62 17.33 4.58
CA ARG A 81 1.32 16.40 3.48
C ARG A 81 0.13 16.85 2.63
N LEU A 82 -0.90 17.47 3.23
CA LEU A 82 -1.97 18.10 2.45
C LEU A 82 -1.45 19.22 1.54
N GLY A 83 -0.63 20.13 2.09
CA GLY A 83 -0.05 21.23 1.33
C GLY A 83 0.86 20.75 0.19
N LYS A 84 1.68 19.73 0.48
CA LYS A 84 2.52 19.03 -0.50
C LYS A 84 1.70 18.43 -1.62
N LEU A 85 0.67 17.63 -1.30
CA LEU A 85 -0.21 17.01 -2.29
C LEU A 85 -0.77 18.03 -3.30
N ILE A 86 -1.31 19.15 -2.81
CA ILE A 86 -1.88 20.20 -3.66
C ILE A 86 -0.79 20.90 -4.49
N THR A 87 0.36 21.18 -3.87
CA THR A 87 1.49 21.84 -4.54
C THR A 87 2.07 20.96 -5.65
N TYR A 88 2.26 19.67 -5.40
CA TYR A 88 2.78 18.71 -6.36
C TYR A 88 1.81 18.49 -7.51
N MET A 89 0.52 18.37 -7.21
CA MET A 89 -0.51 18.28 -8.24
C MET A 89 -0.45 19.48 -9.20
N SER A 90 -0.35 20.70 -8.65
CA SER A 90 -0.23 21.91 -9.47
C SER A 90 1.08 22.00 -10.24
N ASN A 91 2.22 21.58 -9.66
CA ASN A 91 3.53 21.65 -10.31
C ASN A 91 3.66 20.69 -11.48
N HIS A 92 3.02 19.53 -11.41
CA HIS A 92 3.05 18.51 -12.45
C HIS A 92 1.88 18.60 -13.44
N ASP A 93 0.97 19.56 -13.28
CA ASP A 93 -0.30 19.62 -14.04
C ASP A 93 -1.07 18.28 -13.99
N ALA A 94 -1.03 17.62 -12.82
CA ALA A 94 -1.65 16.33 -12.60
C ALA A 94 -3.16 16.46 -12.45
N LYS A 95 -3.89 15.47 -12.95
CA LYS A 95 -5.36 15.43 -12.89
C LYS A 95 -5.87 14.69 -11.66
N THR A 96 -5.06 13.79 -11.11
CA THR A 96 -5.43 13.03 -9.92
C THR A 96 -4.40 13.19 -8.82
N ALA A 97 -4.89 13.31 -7.58
CA ALA A 97 -4.10 13.26 -6.37
C ALA A 97 -4.59 12.12 -5.47
N ILE A 98 -3.67 11.27 -5.02
CA ILE A 98 -3.95 10.15 -4.12
C ILE A 98 -3.16 10.36 -2.82
N TRP A 99 -3.86 10.37 -1.70
CA TRP A 99 -3.24 10.50 -0.38
C TRP A 99 -3.50 9.25 0.45
N ILE A 100 -2.43 8.59 0.90
CA ILE A 100 -2.51 7.33 1.65
C ILE A 100 -2.06 7.59 3.08
N THR A 101 -2.82 7.09 4.06
CA THR A 101 -2.58 7.31 5.49
C THR A 101 -2.99 6.11 6.33
N SER A 102 -2.42 5.97 7.52
CA SER A 102 -2.91 4.99 8.50
C SER A 102 -4.16 5.45 9.24
N GLN A 103 -4.38 6.76 9.33
CA GLN A 103 -5.47 7.34 10.09
C GLN A 103 -5.87 8.70 9.48
N PRO A 104 -6.86 8.71 8.57
CA PRO A 104 -7.41 9.96 8.07
C PRO A 104 -8.06 10.73 9.22
N ARG A 105 -7.92 12.05 9.16
CA ARG A 105 -8.57 12.97 10.09
C ARG A 105 -9.84 13.50 9.44
N PRO A 106 -10.94 13.67 10.20
CA PRO A 106 -12.19 14.19 9.65
C PRO A 106 -12.06 15.54 8.94
N GLU A 107 -11.18 16.43 9.43
CA GLU A 107 -10.91 17.71 8.76
C GLU A 107 -10.29 17.54 7.36
N HIS A 108 -9.44 16.54 7.17
CA HIS A 108 -8.77 16.27 5.89
C HIS A 108 -9.69 15.51 4.94
N GLU A 109 -10.54 14.60 5.44
CA GLU A 109 -11.63 14.01 4.65
C GLU A 109 -12.54 15.10 4.09
N LYS A 110 -12.95 16.05 4.94
CA LYS A 110 -13.77 17.19 4.53
C LYS A 110 -13.10 18.06 3.46
N VAL A 111 -11.79 18.31 3.59
CA VAL A 111 -11.04 19.07 2.57
C VAL A 111 -10.98 18.31 1.25
N VAL A 112 -10.72 17.00 1.26
CA VAL A 112 -10.71 16.18 0.04
C VAL A 112 -12.07 16.20 -0.66
N HIS A 113 -13.17 16.09 0.09
CA HIS A 113 -14.51 16.27 -0.47
C HIS A 113 -14.72 17.66 -1.07
N TRP A 114 -14.36 18.71 -0.33
CA TRP A 114 -14.48 20.08 -0.81
C TRP A 114 -13.66 20.35 -2.08
N LEU A 115 -12.43 19.80 -2.18
CA LEU A 115 -11.58 19.92 -3.37
C LEU A 115 -12.24 19.27 -4.59
N ASN A 116 -12.81 18.08 -4.44
CA ASN A 116 -13.55 17.40 -5.51
C ASN A 116 -14.82 18.16 -5.95
N GLU A 117 -15.47 18.89 -5.05
CA GLU A 117 -16.64 19.72 -5.39
C GLU A 117 -16.26 21.06 -6.04
N ALA A 118 -15.12 21.63 -5.64
CA ALA A 118 -14.71 22.98 -6.04
C ALA A 118 -13.90 23.01 -7.35
N LEU A 119 -13.21 21.92 -7.68
CA LEU A 119 -12.34 21.84 -8.86
C LEU A 119 -13.09 21.26 -10.08
N PRO A 120 -12.58 21.48 -11.31
CA PRO A 120 -13.18 20.94 -12.52
C PRO A 120 -13.36 19.41 -12.46
N GLY A 121 -14.39 18.89 -13.12
CA GLY A 121 -14.76 17.47 -13.02
C GLY A 121 -13.76 16.48 -13.64
N ASP A 122 -12.71 16.96 -14.31
CA ASP A 122 -11.56 16.17 -14.76
C ASP A 122 -10.45 16.09 -13.70
N THR A 123 -10.69 16.65 -12.51
CA THR A 123 -9.78 16.63 -11.37
C THR A 123 -10.32 15.71 -10.29
N SER A 124 -9.48 14.88 -9.67
CA SER A 124 -9.91 13.94 -8.62
C SER A 124 -8.92 13.82 -7.47
N PHE A 125 -9.45 13.80 -6.25
CA PHE A 125 -8.71 13.59 -5.02
C PHE A 125 -9.22 12.34 -4.31
N TYR A 126 -8.32 11.45 -3.94
CA TYR A 126 -8.60 10.24 -3.18
C TYR A 126 -7.85 10.24 -1.85
N LEU A 127 -8.50 9.79 -0.79
CA LEU A 127 -7.91 9.60 0.53
C LEU A 127 -8.09 8.15 0.96
N PHE A 128 -6.99 7.41 1.05
CA PHE A 128 -6.96 6.00 1.41
C PHE A 128 -6.50 5.80 2.84
N GLN A 129 -7.27 5.02 3.59
CA GLN A 129 -6.81 4.46 4.85
C GLN A 129 -6.20 3.08 4.61
N VAL A 130 -4.94 2.88 4.99
CA VAL A 130 -4.24 1.59 4.89
C VAL A 130 -4.16 0.89 6.26
N GLU A 131 -4.40 -0.42 6.25
CA GLU A 131 -4.25 -1.30 7.42
C GLU A 131 -3.36 -2.51 7.07
N ALA A 132 -2.68 -3.07 8.07
CA ALA A 132 -1.93 -4.32 7.93
C ALA A 132 -2.47 -5.41 8.86
N ALA A 133 -2.48 -6.65 8.36
CA ALA A 133 -2.84 -7.83 9.14
C ALA A 133 -1.85 -8.97 8.91
N ARG A 134 -1.66 -9.80 9.94
CA ARG A 134 -0.77 -10.95 9.96
C ARG A 134 -1.55 -12.22 10.30
N ILE A 135 -1.24 -13.29 9.60
CA ILE A 135 -1.66 -14.66 9.90
C ILE A 135 -0.45 -15.59 9.79
N ALA A 136 -0.39 -16.62 10.63
CA ALA A 136 0.71 -17.57 10.69
C ALA A 136 0.20 -19.02 10.62
N TYR A 137 1.07 -19.90 10.12
CA TYR A 137 0.90 -21.35 10.16
C TYR A 137 2.10 -21.95 10.89
N PHE A 138 1.86 -22.67 11.98
CA PHE A 138 2.88 -23.27 12.81
C PHE A 138 3.11 -24.73 12.41
N ILE A 139 4.39 -25.09 12.26
CA ILE A 139 4.83 -26.45 11.98
C ILE A 139 5.30 -27.05 13.30
N HIS A 140 4.60 -28.09 13.78
CA HIS A 140 4.83 -28.67 15.11
C HIS A 140 5.64 -29.99 15.08
N GLU A 141 5.57 -30.76 13.99
CA GLU A 141 6.04 -32.15 13.95
C GLU A 141 7.51 -32.32 13.55
N HIS A 142 8.19 -31.22 13.20
CA HIS A 142 9.60 -31.20 12.77
C HIS A 142 10.49 -30.35 13.71
N GLY A 143 10.08 -30.22 14.97
CA GLY A 143 10.53 -29.18 15.92
C GLY A 143 11.96 -29.25 16.45
N GLU A 144 12.81 -30.15 15.96
CA GLU A 144 14.21 -30.24 16.39
C GLU A 144 15.13 -29.63 15.32
N LEU A 145 15.11 -28.29 15.20
CA LEU A 145 15.95 -27.53 14.26
C LEU A 145 17.44 -27.86 14.34
N PHE A 146 17.89 -28.33 15.51
CA PHE A 146 19.27 -28.70 15.79
C PHE A 146 19.67 -30.09 15.28
N LYS A 147 18.72 -30.91 14.81
CA LYS A 147 18.96 -32.22 14.23
C LYS A 147 18.98 -32.13 12.71
N GLN A 148 20.17 -32.15 12.13
CA GLN A 148 20.38 -31.96 10.69
C GLN A 148 19.67 -33.04 9.86
N GLU A 149 19.50 -34.25 10.39
CA GLU A 149 18.76 -35.34 9.77
C GLU A 149 17.28 -35.00 9.50
N ASN A 150 16.72 -34.03 10.23
CA ASN A 150 15.32 -33.60 10.10
C ASN A 150 15.14 -32.43 9.11
N TRP A 151 16.21 -31.85 8.58
CA TRP A 151 16.14 -30.62 7.76
C TRP A 151 15.34 -30.80 6.47
N ASN A 152 15.52 -31.92 5.76
CA ASN A 152 14.77 -32.19 4.53
C ASN A 152 13.26 -32.25 4.81
N SER A 153 12.85 -32.98 5.85
CA SER A 153 11.44 -33.10 6.23
C SER A 153 10.85 -31.77 6.69
N LEU A 154 11.64 -30.94 7.39
CA LEU A 154 11.22 -29.59 7.78
C LEU A 154 11.04 -28.68 6.56
N GLN A 155 11.99 -28.72 5.62
CA GLN A 155 11.92 -27.95 4.38
C GLN A 155 10.69 -28.35 3.56
N ASP A 156 10.42 -29.66 3.42
CA ASP A 156 9.23 -30.16 2.72
C ASP A 156 7.94 -29.68 3.40
N ALA A 157 7.89 -29.70 4.74
CA ALA A 157 6.75 -29.19 5.49
C ALA A 157 6.57 -27.68 5.33
N MET A 158 7.65 -26.91 5.26
CA MET A 158 7.63 -25.47 5.00
C MET A 158 7.10 -25.18 3.58
N ILE A 159 7.63 -25.87 2.57
CA ILE A 159 7.17 -25.74 1.18
C ILE A 159 5.68 -26.08 1.09
N TYR A 160 5.26 -27.20 1.67
CA TYR A 160 3.86 -27.61 1.67
C TYR A 160 2.96 -26.56 2.35
N ALA A 161 3.38 -26.02 3.49
CA ALA A 161 2.64 -24.97 4.19
C ALA A 161 2.53 -23.68 3.35
N MET A 162 3.61 -23.27 2.68
CA MET A 162 3.64 -22.10 1.80
C MET A 162 2.72 -22.27 0.60
N VAL A 163 2.81 -23.38 -0.12
CA VAL A 163 1.97 -23.67 -1.29
C VAL A 163 0.50 -23.75 -0.88
N ARG A 164 0.20 -24.42 0.23
CA ARG A 164 -1.17 -24.49 0.76
C ARG A 164 -1.71 -23.10 1.11
N ARG A 165 -0.89 -22.25 1.72
CA ARG A 165 -1.26 -20.88 2.06
C ARG A 165 -1.51 -20.04 0.82
N GLU A 166 -0.66 -20.12 -0.20
CA GLU A 166 -0.86 -19.45 -1.49
C GLU A 166 -2.20 -19.88 -2.09
N ASN A 167 -2.43 -21.19 -2.25
CA ASN A 167 -3.66 -21.72 -2.83
C ASN A 167 -4.92 -21.34 -2.04
N ALA A 168 -4.81 -21.23 -0.72
CA ALA A 168 -5.93 -20.83 0.13
C ALA A 168 -6.21 -19.32 0.06
N LEU A 169 -5.19 -18.47 -0.06
CA LEU A 169 -5.37 -17.02 -0.08
C LEU A 169 -5.66 -16.48 -1.49
N LYS A 170 -5.00 -17.02 -2.51
CA LYS A 170 -5.06 -16.54 -3.90
C LYS A 170 -6.48 -16.35 -4.44
N PRO A 171 -7.45 -17.26 -4.25
CA PRO A 171 -8.83 -17.08 -4.73
C PRO A 171 -9.60 -16.00 -3.95
N HIS A 172 -9.17 -15.67 -2.74
CA HIS A 172 -9.83 -14.67 -1.89
C HIS A 172 -9.20 -13.29 -2.06
N LEU A 173 -7.88 -13.22 -2.24
CA LEU A 173 -7.17 -12.01 -2.62
C LEU A 173 -7.67 -11.49 -3.97
N ALA A 174 -7.86 -12.37 -4.96
CA ALA A 174 -8.47 -12.01 -6.25
C ALA A 174 -9.93 -11.54 -6.17
N ARG A 175 -10.59 -11.66 -5.00
CA ARG A 175 -11.96 -11.19 -4.73
C ARG A 175 -12.00 -9.94 -3.85
N LEU A 176 -10.85 -9.45 -3.39
CA LEU A 176 -10.73 -8.12 -2.78
C LEU A 176 -10.65 -7.01 -3.84
N ASN A 177 -10.66 -7.41 -5.12
CA ASN A 177 -10.69 -6.58 -6.31
C ASN A 177 -12.10 -6.61 -6.91
#